data_AF-D7DVI7-F1
#
_entry.id   AF-D7DVI7-F1
#
_cell.length_a   1.000
_cell.length_b   1.000
_cell.length_c   1.000
_cell.angle_alpha   90.00
_cell.angle_beta   90.00
_cell.angle_gamma   90.00
#
_symmetry.space_group_name_H-M   'P 1'
#
loop_
_entity.id
_entity.type
_entity.pdbx_description
1 polymer ?
#
loop_
_entity_poly.entity_id
_entity_poly.type
_entity_poly.pdbx_seq_one_letter_code
_entity_poly.pdbx_strand_id
1 'polypeptide(L)'
;MPEELSLPRILPIGAMLFETLFLLVAISIEGYVLHRWLKFDKKTSIFYALAINVFSSVFGWNIFFLVEPRLDVKLKSELISYIFFNNFKNPGTQSTIIFLASLIFLGTFLIKFLLLKVLIITLSEIGEKEKIETSQQQKLYRIEKMQLQNTNLITTTLIANSMSYTAITLILLIRNLSIGLN
;
A
#
# COMPACT_ATOMS: atom_id res chain seq x y z
N MET A 1 23.87 -22.50 25.51
CA MET A 1 22.86 -23.45 24.98
C MET A 1 21.92 -22.65 24.10
N PRO A 2 21.89 -22.85 22.77
CA PRO A 2 21.02 -22.08 21.89
C PRO A 2 19.65 -22.78 21.79
N GLU A 3 18.76 -22.51 22.74
CA GLU A 3 17.37 -23.01 22.75
C GLU A 3 16.34 -21.97 22.25
N GLU A 4 16.75 -20.91 21.55
CA GLU A 4 15.85 -19.82 21.14
C GLU A 4 15.67 -19.69 19.62
N LEU A 5 15.71 -20.81 18.89
CA LEU A 5 15.28 -20.89 17.48
C LEU A 5 14.07 -21.85 17.33
N SER A 6 13.15 -21.82 18.30
CA SER A 6 11.84 -22.43 18.07
C SER A 6 11.08 -21.57 17.05
N LEU A 7 11.21 -21.93 15.77
CA LEU A 7 10.34 -21.41 14.73
C LEU A 7 8.88 -21.60 15.19
N PRO A 8 8.02 -20.57 15.08
CA PRO A 8 6.63 -20.69 15.51
C PRO A 8 5.99 -21.90 14.82
N ARG A 9 5.38 -22.78 15.62
CA ARG A 9 4.87 -24.11 15.22
C ARG A 9 3.80 -24.08 14.13
N ILE A 10 3.29 -22.90 13.79
CA ILE A 10 2.28 -22.66 12.77
C ILE A 10 2.78 -21.49 11.91
N LEU A 11 3.31 -21.80 10.71
CA LEU A 11 3.60 -20.77 9.71
C LEU A 11 2.28 -20.24 9.15
N PRO A 12 2.07 -18.91 9.08
CA PRO A 12 0.82 -18.33 8.57
C PRO A 12 0.80 -18.34 7.04
N ILE A 13 0.88 -19.54 6.43
CA ILE A 13 0.96 -19.75 4.98
C ILE A 13 -0.22 -19.07 4.27
N GLY A 14 -1.42 -19.13 4.85
CA GLY A 14 -2.59 -18.44 4.32
C GLY A 14 -2.40 -16.92 4.23
N ALA A 15 -1.83 -16.29 5.26
CA ALA A 15 -1.57 -14.86 5.26
C ALA A 15 -0.54 -14.48 4.18
N MET A 16 0.52 -15.28 4.01
CA MET A 16 1.52 -15.06 2.96
C MET A 16 0.92 -15.17 1.56
N LEU A 17 0.06 -16.16 1.32
CA LEU A 17 -0.62 -16.34 0.03
C LEU A 17 -1.60 -15.19 -0.27
N PHE A 18 -2.40 -14.77 0.71
CA PHE A 18 -3.30 -13.63 0.55
C PHE A 18 -2.55 -12.32 0.32
N GLU A 19 -1.47 -12.07 1.07
CA GLU A 19 -0.64 -10.88 0.87
C GLU A 19 -0.04 -10.85 -0.54
N THR A 20 0.48 -11.99 -1.01
CA THR A 20 1.02 -12.11 -2.37
C THR A 20 -0.06 -11.85 -3.43
N LEU A 21 -1.27 -12.39 -3.23
CA LEU A 21 -2.41 -12.14 -4.12
C LEU A 21 -2.81 -10.66 -4.13
N PHE A 22 -2.87 -10.02 -2.97
CA PHE A 22 -3.23 -8.60 -2.86
C PHE A 22 -2.18 -7.71 -3.50
N LEU A 23 -0.89 -8.01 -3.31
CA LEU A 23 0.19 -7.33 -4.01
C LEU A 23 0.07 -7.48 -5.53
N LEU A 24 -0.19 -8.69 -6.04
CA LEU A 24 -0.34 -8.93 -7.47
C LEU A 24 -1.49 -8.10 -8.07
N VAL A 25 -2.64 -8.09 -7.39
CA VAL A 25 -3.82 -7.33 -7.80
C VAL A 25 -3.55 -5.83 -7.76
N ALA A 26 -2.99 -5.33 -6.66
CA ALA A 26 -2.67 -3.92 -6.49
C ALA A 26 -1.66 -3.46 -7.55
N ILE A 27 -0.55 -4.17 -7.75
CA ILE A 27 0.48 -3.80 -8.73
C ILE A 27 -0.10 -3.74 -10.15
N SER A 28 -0.99 -4.67 -10.50
CA SER A 28 -1.63 -4.70 -11.82
C SER A 28 -2.56 -3.50 -12.03
N ILE A 29 -3.40 -3.21 -11.05
CA ILE A 29 -4.37 -2.09 -11.11
C ILE A 29 -3.64 -0.75 -11.05
N GLU A 30 -2.75 -0.56 -10.08
CA GLU A 30 -2.02 0.69 -9.91
C GLU A 30 -1.09 0.96 -11.09
N GLY A 31 -0.41 -0.08 -11.62
CA GLY A 31 0.42 0.06 -12.81
C GLY A 31 -0.38 0.50 -14.04
N TYR A 32 -1.61 0.00 -14.21
CA TYR A 32 -2.51 0.45 -15.26
C TYR A 32 -2.94 1.91 -15.06
N VAL A 33 -3.32 2.30 -13.84
CA VAL A 33 -3.75 3.67 -13.52
C VAL A 33 -2.59 4.66 -13.73
N LEU A 34 -1.39 4.35 -13.23
CA LEU A 34 -0.19 5.17 -13.42
C LEU A 34 0.14 5.35 -14.91
N HIS A 35 0.06 4.28 -15.71
CA HIS A 35 0.26 4.37 -17.16
C HIS A 35 -0.76 5.30 -17.82
N ARG A 36 -2.04 5.12 -17.49
CA ARG A 36 -3.14 5.84 -18.13
C ARG A 36 -3.20 7.32 -17.74
N TRP A 37 -2.88 7.65 -16.48
CA TRP A 37 -3.10 9.00 -15.92
C TRP A 37 -1.82 9.84 -15.87
N LEU A 38 -0.66 9.24 -15.60
CA LEU A 38 0.62 9.95 -15.58
C LEU A 38 1.39 9.86 -16.90
N LYS A 39 0.88 9.07 -17.86
CA LYS A 39 1.47 8.86 -19.19
C LYS A 39 2.90 8.31 -19.15
N PHE A 40 3.26 7.60 -18.09
CA PHE A 40 4.51 6.84 -18.04
C PHE A 40 4.46 5.68 -19.04
N ASP A 41 5.61 5.20 -19.51
CA ASP A 41 5.65 3.98 -20.31
C ASP A 41 5.19 2.76 -19.46
N LYS A 42 4.75 1.70 -20.13
CA LYS A 42 4.20 0.51 -19.45
C LYS A 42 5.20 -0.11 -18.46
N LYS A 43 6.49 -0.15 -18.81
CA LYS A 43 7.53 -0.77 -17.97
C LYS A 43 7.75 0.06 -16.72
N THR A 44 7.89 1.38 -16.86
CA THR A 44 8.07 2.31 -15.75
C THR A 44 6.85 2.37 -14.84
N SER A 45 5.64 2.30 -15.41
CA SER A 45 4.40 2.29 -14.62
C SER A 45 4.30 1.06 -13.73
N ILE A 46 4.60 -0.13 -14.28
CA ILE A 46 4.64 -1.38 -13.52
C ILE A 46 5.78 -1.36 -12.49
N PHE A 47 6.94 -0.81 -12.84
CA PHE A 47 8.06 -0.66 -11.91
C PHE A 47 7.69 0.22 -10.71
N TYR A 48 7.10 1.40 -10.94
CA TYR A 48 6.65 2.27 -9.87
C TYR A 48 5.56 1.62 -9.03
N ALA A 49 4.57 0.97 -9.65
CA ALA A 49 3.52 0.26 -8.93
C ALA A 49 4.10 -0.86 -8.04
N LEU A 50 5.04 -1.64 -8.56
CA LEU A 50 5.74 -2.68 -7.81
C LEU A 50 6.49 -2.09 -6.61
N ALA A 51 7.29 -1.06 -6.85
CA ALA A 51 8.06 -0.41 -5.79
C ALA A 51 7.15 0.14 -4.69
N ILE A 52 6.16 0.98 -5.03
CA ILE A 52 5.31 1.62 -4.01
C ILE A 52 4.46 0.61 -3.22
N ASN A 53 3.99 -0.48 -3.85
CA ASN A 53 3.21 -1.50 -3.15
C ASN A 53 4.07 -2.36 -2.23
N VAL A 54 5.23 -2.83 -2.71
CA VAL A 54 6.13 -3.64 -1.88
C VAL A 54 6.67 -2.81 -0.71
N PHE A 55 7.17 -1.59 -0.96
CA PHE A 55 7.67 -0.74 0.12
C PHE A 55 6.57 -0.36 1.10
N SER A 56 5.37 0.00 0.65
CA SER A 56 4.26 0.32 1.57
C SER A 56 3.81 -0.89 2.40
N SER A 57 3.81 -2.10 1.84
CA SER A 57 3.56 -3.34 2.60
C SER A 57 4.62 -3.56 3.67
N VAL A 58 5.91 -3.42 3.32
CA VAL A 58 7.01 -3.50 4.30
C VAL A 58 6.86 -2.46 5.41
N PHE A 59 6.56 -1.20 5.07
CA PHE A 59 6.28 -0.16 6.07
C PHE A 59 5.08 -0.52 6.96
N GLY A 60 4.00 -1.04 6.37
CA GLY A 60 2.82 -1.50 7.09
C GLY A 60 3.14 -2.59 8.11
N TRP A 61 3.89 -3.61 7.71
CA TRP A 61 4.33 -4.68 8.62
C TRP A 61 5.24 -4.16 9.73
N ASN A 62 6.18 -3.27 9.42
CA ASN A 62 7.04 -2.66 10.45
C ASN A 62 6.22 -1.85 11.46
N ILE A 63 5.27 -1.04 11.00
CA ILE A 63 4.36 -0.28 11.88
C ILE A 63 3.52 -1.24 12.71
N PHE A 64 2.98 -2.30 12.12
CA PHE A 64 2.21 -3.32 12.83
C PHE A 64 3.02 -3.95 13.96
N PHE A 65 4.23 -4.44 13.69
CA PHE A 65 5.08 -5.04 14.74
C PHE A 65 5.54 -4.05 15.81
N LEU A 66 5.62 -2.75 15.50
CA LEU A 66 5.89 -1.72 16.50
C LEU A 66 4.66 -1.42 17.38
N VAL A 67 3.46 -1.43 16.80
CA VAL A 67 2.21 -1.07 17.50
C VAL A 67 1.61 -2.27 18.25
N GLU A 68 1.72 -3.47 17.70
CA GLU A 68 1.12 -4.71 18.23
C GLU A 68 1.46 -4.99 19.71
N PRO A 69 2.72 -4.82 20.19
CA PRO A 69 3.04 -5.03 21.60
C PRO A 69 2.42 -3.99 22.56
N ARG A 70 2.00 -2.85 22.03
CA ARG A 70 1.41 -1.73 22.79
C ARG A 70 -0.12 -1.78 22.80
N LEU A 71 -0.73 -2.69 22.03
CA LEU A 71 -2.18 -2.86 21.99
C LEU A 71 -2.69 -3.53 23.26
N ASP A 72 -3.84 -3.07 23.73
CA ASP A 72 -4.54 -3.71 24.86
C ASP A 72 -4.89 -5.17 24.50
N VAL A 73 -4.85 -6.05 25.51
CA VAL A 73 -5.03 -7.51 25.38
C VAL A 73 -6.35 -7.84 24.68
N LYS A 74 -7.39 -7.05 24.94
CA LYS A 74 -8.71 -7.18 24.29
C LYS A 74 -8.62 -6.97 22.77
N LEU A 75 -8.01 -5.88 22.33
CA LEU A 75 -7.85 -5.56 20.90
C LEU A 75 -6.93 -6.55 20.19
N LYS A 76 -5.86 -7.01 20.86
CA LYS A 76 -4.98 -8.05 20.32
C LYS A 76 -5.72 -9.36 20.08
N SER A 77 -6.53 -9.80 21.05
CA SER A 77 -7.31 -11.04 20.92
C SER A 77 -8.38 -10.96 19.82
N GLU A 78 -8.99 -9.78 19.62
CA GLU A 78 -9.96 -9.58 18.55
C GLU A 78 -9.30 -9.50 17.18
N LEU A 79 -8.15 -8.82 17.05
CA LEU A 79 -7.37 -8.79 15.80
C LEU A 79 -6.95 -10.19 15.37
N ILE A 80 -6.43 -10.99 16.31
CA ILE A 80 -6.08 -12.40 16.03
C ILE A 80 -7.35 -13.19 15.66
N SER A 81 -8.44 -13.02 16.40
CA SER A 81 -9.71 -13.71 16.09
C SER A 81 -10.25 -13.33 14.71
N TYR A 82 -10.14 -12.06 14.32
CA TYR A 82 -10.55 -11.58 13.00
C TYR A 82 -9.63 -12.10 11.90
N ILE A 83 -8.31 -12.02 12.09
CA ILE A 83 -7.32 -12.49 11.11
C ILE A 83 -7.45 -14.00 10.86
N PHE A 84 -7.64 -14.81 11.91
CA PHE A 84 -7.69 -16.26 11.82
C PHE A 84 -9.09 -16.82 11.55
N PHE A 85 -10.14 -16.25 12.15
CA PHE A 85 -11.50 -16.81 12.11
C PHE A 85 -12.54 -15.88 11.46
N ASN A 86 -12.17 -14.68 11.01
CA ASN A 86 -13.05 -13.70 10.36
C ASN A 86 -14.34 -13.42 11.16
N ASN A 87 -14.26 -13.48 12.49
CA ASN A 87 -15.39 -13.35 13.41
C ASN A 87 -15.13 -12.22 14.42
N PHE A 88 -16.07 -11.28 14.51
CA PHE A 88 -16.07 -10.23 15.53
C PHE A 88 -16.75 -10.75 16.80
N LYS A 89 -16.04 -10.70 17.93
CA LYS A 89 -16.61 -11.16 19.21
C LYS A 89 -17.55 -10.13 19.85
N ASN A 90 -17.43 -8.84 19.51
CA ASN A 90 -18.23 -7.78 20.10
C ASN A 90 -18.71 -6.77 19.03
N PRO A 91 -20.02 -6.47 18.91
CA PRO A 91 -20.52 -5.46 17.98
C PRO A 91 -19.99 -4.04 18.26
N GLY A 92 -19.57 -3.75 19.50
CA GLY A 92 -18.97 -2.46 19.87
C GLY A 92 -17.62 -2.17 19.19
N THR A 93 -16.90 -3.18 18.70
CA THR A 93 -15.57 -3.02 18.08
C THR A 93 -15.63 -2.86 16.56
N GLN A 94 -16.77 -3.12 15.93
CA GLN A 94 -16.95 -2.95 14.49
C GLN A 94 -16.69 -1.51 14.04
N SER A 95 -17.21 -0.52 14.77
CA SER A 95 -16.98 0.90 14.48
C SER A 95 -15.49 1.27 14.58
N THR A 96 -14.82 0.79 15.63
CA THR A 96 -13.37 0.98 15.83
C THR A 96 -12.56 0.38 14.70
N ILE A 97 -12.95 -0.79 14.19
CA ILE A 97 -12.24 -1.49 13.12
C ILE A 97 -12.43 -0.81 11.77
N ILE A 98 -13.66 -0.34 11.46
CA ILE A 98 -13.91 0.46 10.25
C ILE A 98 -13.12 1.77 10.29
N PHE A 99 -13.09 2.44 11.45
CA PHE A 99 -12.31 3.65 11.64
C PHE A 99 -10.81 3.39 11.45
N LEU A 100 -10.29 2.32 12.06
CA LEU A 100 -8.89 1.91 11.92
C LEU A 100 -8.55 1.54 10.47
N ALA A 101 -9.42 0.80 9.78
CA ALA A 101 -9.24 0.47 8.37
C ALA A 101 -9.20 1.72 7.48
N SER A 102 -10.04 2.71 7.78
CA SER A 102 -10.04 4.01 7.08
C SER A 102 -8.75 4.79 7.33
N LEU A 103 -8.23 4.78 8.56
CA LEU A 103 -6.94 5.39 8.88
C LEU A 103 -5.77 4.67 8.18
N ILE A 104 -5.78 3.33 8.15
CA ILE A 104 -4.78 2.54 7.43
C ILE A 104 -4.84 2.86 5.93
N PHE A 105 -6.02 2.90 5.33
CA PHE A 105 -6.20 3.27 3.93
C PHE A 105 -5.58 4.64 3.61
N LEU A 106 -5.88 5.66 4.42
CA LEU A 106 -5.34 7.00 4.27
C LEU A 106 -3.82 7.04 4.49
N GLY A 107 -3.33 6.36 5.52
CA GLY A 107 -1.90 6.25 5.81
C GLY A 107 -1.12 5.59 4.67
N THR A 108 -1.62 4.47 4.15
CA THR A 108 -1.02 3.78 3.00
C THR A 108 -1.01 4.67 1.76
N PHE A 109 -2.10 5.39 1.49
CA PHE A 109 -2.14 6.37 0.40
C PHE A 109 -1.04 7.43 0.54
N LEU A 110 -0.88 8.03 1.72
CA LEU A 110 0.14 9.05 1.97
C LEU A 110 1.56 8.49 1.79
N ILE A 111 1.83 7.29 2.31
CA ILE A 111 3.12 6.60 2.15
C ILE A 111 3.39 6.35 0.66
N LYS A 112 2.43 5.79 -0.07
CA LYS A 112 2.56 5.52 -1.51
C LYS A 112 2.80 6.79 -2.31
N PHE A 113 2.10 7.88 -1.99
CA PHE A 113 2.30 9.16 -2.65
C PHE A 113 3.71 9.71 -2.42
N LEU A 114 4.19 9.69 -1.17
CA LEU A 114 5.54 10.13 -0.84
C LEU A 114 6.60 9.27 -1.53
N LEU A 115 6.45 7.95 -1.50
CA LEU A 115 7.34 7.01 -2.18
C LEU A 115 7.37 7.24 -3.68
N LEU A 116 6.21 7.37 -4.34
CA LEU A 116 6.13 7.64 -5.77
C LEU A 116 6.83 8.95 -6.13
N LYS A 117 6.60 10.01 -5.33
CA LYS A 117 7.25 11.30 -5.54
C LYS A 117 8.78 11.19 -5.41
N VAL A 118 9.27 10.52 -4.38
CA VAL A 118 10.71 10.29 -4.18
C VAL A 118 11.30 9.48 -5.33
N LEU A 119 10.62 8.40 -5.76
CA LEU A 119 11.06 7.56 -6.88
C LEU A 119 11.15 8.36 -8.20
N ILE A 120 10.15 9.19 -8.50
CA ILE A 120 10.16 10.02 -9.71
C ILE A 120 11.31 11.02 -9.67
N ILE A 121 11.51 11.72 -8.55
CA ILE A 121 12.59 12.72 -8.40
C ILE A 121 13.94 12.03 -8.57
N THR A 122 14.19 10.97 -7.80
CA THR A 122 15.48 10.25 -7.82
C THR A 122 15.81 9.67 -9.18
N LEU A 123 14.85 9.04 -9.88
CA LEU A 123 15.09 8.50 -11.23
C LEU A 123 15.20 9.60 -12.30
N SER A 124 14.49 10.72 -12.14
CA SER A 124 14.57 11.83 -13.10
C SER A 124 15.89 12.59 -13.02
N GLU A 125 16.42 12.80 -11.80
CA GLU A 125 17.70 13.47 -11.58
C GLU A 125 18.89 12.64 -12.08
N ILE A 126 18.80 11.32 -12.01
CA ILE A 126 19.81 10.43 -12.60
C ILE A 126 19.89 10.61 -14.12
N GLY A 127 18.75 10.81 -14.79
CA GLY A 127 18.70 11.04 -16.24
C GLY A 127 19.03 12.48 -16.68
N GLU A 128 18.81 13.49 -15.83
CA GLU A 128 19.09 14.90 -16.17
C GLU A 128 20.54 15.32 -15.90
N LYS A 129 21.31 14.61 -15.07
CA LYS A 129 22.75 14.90 -14.86
C LYS A 129 23.60 14.80 -16.13
N GLU A 130 23.08 14.21 -17.21
CA GLU A 130 23.71 14.20 -18.54
C GLU A 130 23.45 15.47 -19.38
N LYS A 131 22.54 16.37 -18.98
CA LYS A 131 22.15 17.55 -19.79
C LYS A 131 22.32 18.86 -19.00
N ILE A 132 23.44 19.52 -19.28
CA ILE A 132 24.01 20.73 -18.66
C ILE A 132 23.08 21.97 -18.71
N GLU A 133 23.28 22.84 -17.69
CA GLU A 133 22.92 24.27 -17.50
C GLU A 133 21.62 24.83 -18.10
N THR A 134 20.65 25.17 -17.23
CA THR A 134 19.39 25.82 -17.63
C THR A 134 19.24 27.22 -17.02
N SER A 135 18.81 28.16 -17.89
CA SER A 135 18.53 29.58 -17.62
C SER A 135 17.38 29.76 -16.61
N GLN A 136 17.37 30.87 -15.86
CA GLN A 136 16.39 31.18 -14.80
C GLN A 136 14.93 31.11 -15.26
N GLN A 137 14.63 31.43 -16.52
CA GLN A 137 13.27 31.31 -17.08
C GLN A 137 12.82 29.85 -17.22
N GLN A 138 13.71 28.94 -17.57
CA GLN A 138 13.43 27.50 -17.61
C GLN A 138 13.20 26.94 -16.21
N LYS A 139 13.81 27.54 -15.17
CA LYS A 139 13.56 27.16 -13.76
C LYS A 139 12.13 27.50 -13.32
N LEU A 140 11.60 28.68 -13.65
CA LEU A 140 10.21 29.03 -13.31
C LEU A 140 9.19 28.12 -14.03
N TYR A 141 9.36 27.91 -15.34
CA TYR A 141 8.51 26.98 -16.09
C TYR A 141 8.58 25.53 -15.57
N ARG A 142 9.75 25.09 -15.10
CA ARG A 142 9.90 23.79 -14.42
C ARG A 142 9.13 23.75 -13.09
N ILE A 143 9.16 24.81 -12.28
CA ILE A 143 8.44 24.88 -11.00
C ILE A 143 6.92 24.80 -11.22
N GLU A 144 6.37 25.56 -12.16
CA GLU A 144 4.94 25.51 -12.50
C GLU A 144 4.52 24.13 -13.02
N LYS A 145 5.34 23.53 -13.89
CA LYS A 145 5.12 22.16 -14.40
C LYS A 145 5.19 21.12 -13.28
N MET A 146 6.11 21.26 -12.32
CA MET A 146 6.21 20.39 -11.15
C MET A 146 5.01 20.53 -10.23
N GLN A 147 4.46 21.73 -10.03
CA GLN A 147 3.24 21.94 -9.23
C GLN A 147 2.01 21.28 -9.85
N LEU A 148 1.81 21.44 -11.17
CA LEU A 148 0.74 20.77 -11.92
C LEU A 148 0.91 19.25 -11.93
N GLN A 149 2.14 18.75 -12.08
CA GLN A 149 2.45 17.33 -11.94
C GLN A 149 2.18 16.82 -10.53
N ASN A 150 2.45 17.60 -9.49
CA ASN A 150 2.21 17.21 -8.10
C ASN A 150 0.72 16.99 -7.82
N THR A 151 -0.16 17.88 -8.31
CA THR A 151 -1.62 17.68 -8.18
C THR A 151 -2.09 16.43 -8.90
N ASN A 152 -1.62 16.20 -10.13
CA ASN A 152 -1.95 14.98 -10.89
C ASN A 152 -1.38 13.72 -10.23
N LEU A 153 -0.23 13.80 -9.57
CA LEU A 153 0.36 12.68 -8.83
C LEU A 153 -0.46 12.32 -7.60
N ILE A 154 -0.89 13.31 -6.81
CA ILE A 154 -1.75 13.09 -5.62
C ILE A 154 -3.05 12.41 -6.04
N THR A 155 -3.77 12.97 -7.02
CA THR A 155 -5.06 12.43 -7.45
C THR A 155 -4.93 11.06 -8.09
N THR A 156 -3.91 10.85 -8.94
CA THR A 156 -3.67 9.54 -9.56
C THR A 156 -3.34 8.49 -8.50
N THR A 157 -2.49 8.82 -7.51
CA THR A 157 -2.13 7.88 -6.44
C THR A 157 -3.35 7.54 -5.59
N LEU A 158 -4.20 8.52 -5.30
CA LEU A 158 -5.43 8.30 -4.54
C LEU A 158 -6.38 7.36 -5.29
N ILE A 159 -6.58 7.59 -6.59
CA ILE A 159 -7.47 6.79 -7.42
C ILE A 159 -6.92 5.37 -7.58
N ALA A 160 -5.61 5.23 -7.82
CA ALA A 160 -4.94 3.95 -7.87
C ALA A 160 -5.14 3.14 -6.56
N ASN A 161 -4.93 3.80 -5.41
CA ASN A 161 -5.10 3.17 -4.11
C ASN A 161 -6.57 2.78 -3.85
N SER A 162 -7.52 3.68 -4.12
CA SER A 162 -8.96 3.41 -3.99
C SER A 162 -9.42 2.24 -4.85
N MET A 163 -9.03 2.19 -6.13
CA MET A 163 -9.40 1.10 -7.02
C MET A 163 -8.83 -0.23 -6.56
N SER A 164 -7.57 -0.25 -6.12
CA SER A 164 -6.90 -1.47 -5.65
C SER A 164 -7.53 -2.00 -4.36
N TYR A 165 -7.78 -1.13 -3.38
CA TYR A 165 -8.46 -1.51 -2.14
C TYR A 165 -9.91 -1.94 -2.37
N THR A 166 -10.60 -1.36 -3.35
CA THR A 166 -11.94 -1.82 -3.77
C THR A 166 -11.87 -3.24 -4.32
N ALA A 167 -10.92 -3.52 -5.22
CA ALA A 167 -10.74 -4.86 -5.78
C ALA A 167 -10.37 -5.89 -4.70
N ILE A 168 -9.45 -5.55 -3.79
CA ILE A 168 -9.09 -6.41 -2.64
C ILE A 168 -10.30 -6.68 -1.75
N THR A 169 -11.12 -5.64 -1.47
CA THR A 169 -12.34 -5.80 -0.67
C THR A 169 -13.34 -6.73 -1.35
N LEU A 170 -13.49 -6.64 -2.68
CA LEU A 170 -14.35 -7.57 -3.44
C LEU A 170 -13.85 -9.02 -3.34
N ILE A 171 -12.53 -9.25 -3.45
CA ILE A 171 -11.92 -10.57 -3.26
C ILE A 171 -12.24 -11.11 -1.86
N LEU A 172 -12.10 -10.27 -0.83
CA LEU A 172 -12.42 -10.64 0.55
C LEU A 172 -13.91 -10.94 0.75
N LEU A 173 -14.81 -10.18 0.12
CA LEU A 173 -16.26 -10.42 0.16
C LEU A 173 -16.63 -11.76 -0.49
N ILE A 174 -16.08 -12.05 -1.66
CA ILE A 174 -16.31 -13.33 -2.36
C ILE A 174 -15.83 -14.50 -1.50
N ARG A 175 -14.65 -14.38 -0.88
CA ARG A 175 -14.13 -15.38 0.06
C ARG A 175 -15.08 -15.58 1.24
N ASN A 176 -15.56 -14.50 1.86
CA ASN A 176 -16.45 -14.58 3.02
C ASN A 176 -17.78 -15.28 2.66
N LEU A 177 -18.40 -14.90 1.54
CA LEU A 177 -19.61 -15.55 1.04
C LEU A 177 -19.39 -17.03 0.75
N SER A 178 -18.24 -17.40 0.16
CA SER A 178 -17.92 -18.81 -0.12
C SER A 178 -17.70 -19.65 1.15
N ILE A 179 -17.22 -19.06 2.24
CA ILE A 179 -17.01 -19.76 3.51
C ILE A 179 -18.33 -19.89 4.28
N GLY A 180 -19.20 -18.87 4.25
CA GLY A 180 -20.50 -18.90 4.94
C GLY A 180 -21.56 -19.80 4.28
N LEU A 181 -21.30 -20.31 3.07
CA LEU A 181 -22.15 -21.26 2.36
C LEU A 181 -21.75 -22.74 2.60
N ASN A 182 -20.63 -22.99 3.28
CA ASN A 182 -20.14 -24.32 3.68
C ASN A 182 -20.27 -24.52 5.19
#